data_AF-A0A355BB43-F1
#
_entry.id   AF-A0A355BB43-F1
#
_cell.length_a   1.000
_cell.length_b   1.000
_cell.length_c   1.000
_cell.angle_alpha   90.00
_cell.angle_beta   90.00
_cell.angle_gamma   90.00
#
_symmetry.space_group_name_H-M   'P 1'
#
loop_
_entity.id
_entity.type
_entity.pdbx_description
1 polymer ?
#
loop_
_entity_poly.entity_id
_entity_poly.type
_entity_poly.pdbx_seq_one_letter_code
_entity_poly.pdbx_strand_id
1 'polypeptide(L)'
;MTEGNFVDYVKIYVSSGKGGKGSSHLHREKFIEKGGPDGGDGGRGGHVYVRGNKNLWTLFSLKFLRHVKAGHGGDGGSSRSTGADG
;
A
#
# COMPACT_ATOMS: atom_id res chain seq x y z
N MET A 1 7.15 -33.20 -22.22
CA MET A 1 7.78 -33.21 -20.89
C MET A 1 8.65 -31.96 -20.81
N THR A 2 8.26 -30.93 -20.04
CA THR A 2 9.14 -29.76 -19.84
C THR A 2 10.19 -30.16 -18.82
N GLU A 3 11.29 -30.74 -19.30
CA GLU A 3 12.50 -30.92 -18.52
C GLU A 3 13.10 -29.54 -18.21
N GLY A 4 13.20 -29.20 -16.93
CA GLY A 4 13.86 -28.00 -16.46
C GLY A 4 13.01 -27.16 -15.50
N ASN A 5 13.22 -27.33 -14.20
CA ASN A 5 12.71 -26.44 -13.14
C ASN A 5 13.43 -25.06 -13.11
N PHE A 6 14.04 -24.66 -14.22
CA PHE A 6 14.84 -23.46 -14.33
C PHE A 6 14.10 -22.39 -15.14
N VAL A 7 14.06 -21.19 -14.59
CA VAL A 7 13.45 -20.00 -15.20
C VAL A 7 14.38 -18.84 -14.92
N ASP A 8 14.88 -18.21 -15.97
CA ASP A 8 15.80 -17.08 -15.94
C ASP A 8 15.11 -15.75 -16.31
N TYR A 9 13.97 -15.84 -17.01
CA TYR A 9 13.18 -14.69 -17.42
C TYR A 9 11.72 -14.81 -17.00
N VAL A 10 11.21 -13.75 -16.38
CA VAL A 10 9.79 -13.60 -16.02
C VAL A 10 9.34 -12.18 -16.32
N LYS A 11 8.07 -12.04 -16.70
CA LYS A 11 7.39 -10.74 -16.81
C LYS A 11 6.34 -10.66 -15.72
N ILE A 12 6.44 -9.63 -14.88
CA ILE A 12 5.51 -9.35 -13.80
C ILE A 12 4.99 -7.92 -13.94
N TYR A 13 3.72 -7.71 -13.62
CA TYR A 13 3.16 -6.36 -13.51
C TYR A 13 3.11 -5.96 -12.05
N VAL A 14 3.67 -4.79 -11.76
CA VAL A 14 3.81 -4.29 -10.41
C VAL A 14 3.11 -2.95 -10.29
N SER A 15 2.38 -2.73 -9.21
CA SER A 15 1.73 -1.46 -8.90
C SER A 15 1.92 -1.13 -7.41
N SER A 16 2.36 0.09 -7.13
CA SER A 16 2.41 0.61 -5.76
C SER A 16 1.00 0.87 -5.24
N GLY A 17 0.92 1.05 -3.91
CA GLY A 17 -0.27 1.55 -3.27
C GLY A 17 -0.56 2.98 -3.68
N LYS A 18 -1.84 3.31 -3.76
CA LYS A 18 -2.30 4.72 -3.74
C LYS A 18 -2.21 5.24 -2.31
N GLY A 19 -1.86 6.51 -2.15
CA GLY A 19 -2.05 7.20 -0.87
C GLY A 19 -3.53 7.31 -0.52
N GLY A 20 -3.81 7.33 0.77
CA GLY A 20 -5.14 7.62 1.31
C GLY A 20 -5.49 9.09 1.12
N LYS A 21 -6.78 9.39 1.23
CA LYS A 21 -7.29 10.77 1.15
C LYS A 21 -7.20 11.44 2.52
N GLY A 22 -6.91 12.74 2.53
CA GLY A 22 -7.10 13.56 3.72
C GLY A 22 -8.58 13.75 4.05
N SER A 23 -8.87 14.00 5.32
CA SER A 23 -10.22 14.26 5.81
C SER A 23 -10.50 15.75 5.93
N SER A 24 -11.64 16.20 5.41
CA SER A 24 -12.15 17.55 5.66
C SER A 24 -13.20 17.50 6.76
N HIS A 25 -12.76 17.29 8.00
CA HIS A 25 -13.63 17.22 9.19
C HIS A 25 -13.50 18.49 10.06
N LEU A 26 -14.61 18.85 10.72
CA LEU A 26 -14.68 19.94 11.69
C LEU A 26 -15.14 19.38 13.03
N HIS A 27 -14.47 19.78 14.11
CA HIS A 27 -14.80 19.32 15.46
C HIS A 27 -16.23 19.73 15.84
N ARG A 28 -16.98 18.82 16.48
CA ARG A 28 -18.37 19.08 16.91
C ARG A 28 -18.55 18.67 18.36
N GLU A 29 -18.91 19.64 19.20
CA GLU A 29 -19.12 19.44 20.63
C GLU A 29 -20.27 20.32 21.13
N LYS A 30 -21.03 19.82 22.11
CA LYS A 30 -22.36 20.35 22.50
C LYS A 30 -22.37 21.80 23.01
N PHE A 31 -21.23 22.41 23.30
CA PHE A 31 -21.12 23.80 23.78
C PHE A 31 -20.03 24.61 23.06
N ILE A 32 -19.58 24.12 21.90
CA ILE A 32 -18.60 24.81 21.06
C ILE A 32 -19.29 25.19 19.75
N GLU A 33 -19.55 26.49 19.57
CA GLU A 33 -20.28 27.00 18.41
C GLU A 33 -19.52 26.77 17.08
N LYS A 34 -18.19 26.85 17.10
CA LYS A 34 -17.32 26.62 15.94
C LYS A 34 -16.10 25.79 16.35
N GLY A 35 -16.21 24.49 16.22
CA GLY A 35 -15.03 23.62 16.32
C GLY A 35 -14.08 23.89 15.16
N GLY A 36 -12.79 23.94 15.44
CA GLY A 36 -11.76 24.09 14.42
C GLY A 36 -11.63 22.85 13.53
N PRO A 37 -10.82 22.93 12.46
CA PRO A 37 -10.49 21.77 11.63
C PRO A 37 -9.79 20.69 12.44
N ASP A 38 -10.30 19.46 12.35
CA ASP A 38 -9.77 18.28 13.02
C ASP A 38 -9.73 17.06 12.08
N GLY A 39 -9.74 17.28 10.78
CA GLY A 39 -9.45 16.23 9.81
C GLY A 39 -8.00 15.75 9.89
N GLY A 40 -7.78 14.44 9.82
CA GLY A 40 -6.45 13.86 9.68
C GLY A 40 -6.01 13.68 8.23
N ASP A 41 -4.71 13.48 8.04
CA ASP A 41 -4.11 13.23 6.73
C ASP A 41 -4.34 11.79 6.25
N GLY A 42 -4.26 11.57 4.94
CA GLY A 42 -4.24 10.23 4.37
C GLY A 42 -2.88 9.56 4.55
N GLY A 43 -2.89 8.25 4.77
CA GLY A 43 -1.68 7.44 4.88
C GLY A 43 -0.96 7.25 3.54
N ARG A 44 0.33 6.95 3.57
CA ARG A 44 1.11 6.67 2.36
C ARG A 44 0.66 5.36 1.72
N GLY A 45 0.70 5.30 0.39
CA GLY A 45 0.51 4.05 -0.35
C GLY A 45 1.73 3.14 -0.26
N GLY A 46 1.50 1.83 -0.20
CA GLY A 46 2.57 0.85 -0.02
C GLY A 46 3.55 0.75 -1.17
N HIS A 47 4.75 0.29 -0.82
CA HIS A 47 5.85 0.09 -1.75
C HIS A 47 5.93 -1.37 -2.20
N VAL A 48 6.37 -1.59 -3.44
CA VAL A 48 6.80 -2.91 -3.90
C VAL A 48 8.30 -2.86 -4.15
N TYR A 49 9.03 -3.81 -3.58
CA TYR A 49 10.47 -3.96 -3.78
C TYR A 49 10.80 -5.41 -4.16
N VAL A 50 11.86 -5.57 -4.94
CA VAL A 50 12.44 -6.87 -5.25
C VAL A 50 13.60 -7.09 -4.28
N ARG A 51 13.57 -8.22 -3.55
CA ARG A 51 14.63 -8.59 -2.61
C ARG A 51 15.31 -9.86 -3.08
N GLY A 52 16.62 -9.77 -3.31
CA GLY A 52 17.44 -10.95 -3.61
C GLY A 52 17.52 -11.89 -2.41
N ASN A 53 17.47 -13.19 -2.66
CA ASN A 53 17.65 -14.24 -1.66
C ASN A 53 18.68 -15.26 -2.17
N LYS A 54 19.75 -15.47 -1.41
CA LYS A 54 20.86 -16.36 -1.77
C LYS A 54 20.44 -17.83 -1.90
N ASN A 55 19.31 -18.21 -1.29
CA ASN A 55 18.80 -19.58 -1.32
C ASN A 55 17.92 -19.85 -2.56
N LEU A 56 17.63 -18.82 -3.37
CA LEU A 56 16.88 -18.95 -4.61
C LEU A 56 17.83 -18.83 -5.80
N TRP A 57 17.89 -19.89 -6.61
CA TRP A 57 18.79 -19.99 -7.77
C TRP A 57 18.05 -19.87 -9.12
N THR A 58 16.72 -19.73 -9.09
CA THR A 58 15.81 -19.65 -10.26
C THR A 58 14.68 -18.66 -9.98
N LEU A 59 14.14 -18.02 -11.03
CA LEU A 59 12.95 -17.16 -10.96
C LEU A 59 11.64 -17.94 -11.00
N PHE A 60 11.69 -19.27 -10.90
CA PHE A 60 10.52 -20.15 -10.98
C PHE A 60 9.40 -19.75 -9.99
N SER A 61 9.76 -19.29 -8.78
CA SER A 61 8.79 -18.82 -7.78
C SER A 61 7.99 -17.60 -8.24
N LEU A 62 8.57 -16.73 -9.07
CA LEU A 62 7.93 -15.54 -9.60
C LEU A 62 7.11 -15.82 -10.86
N LYS A 63 7.31 -16.96 -11.52
CA LYS A 63 6.62 -17.32 -12.78
C LYS A 63 5.10 -17.31 -12.65
N PHE A 64 4.57 -17.71 -11.49
CA PHE A 64 3.12 -17.76 -11.25
C PHE A 64 2.56 -16.44 -10.69
N LEU A 65 3.43 -15.55 -10.21
CA LEU A 65 3.07 -14.23 -9.68
C LEU A 65 2.97 -13.21 -10.81
N ARG A 66 1.87 -13.24 -11.58
CA ARG A 66 1.70 -12.31 -12.72
C ARG A 66 1.51 -10.86 -12.27
N HIS A 67 0.75 -10.63 -11.20
CA HIS A 67 0.40 -9.30 -10.71
C HIS A 67 0.75 -9.15 -9.22
N VAL A 68 1.53 -8.13 -8.89
CA VAL A 68 1.87 -7.77 -7.51
C VAL A 68 1.41 -6.34 -7.26
N LYS A 69 0.55 -6.15 -6.26
CA LYS A 69 0.02 -4.84 -5.89
C LYS A 69 0.28 -4.61 -4.41
N ALA A 70 0.85 -3.46 -4.06
CA ALA A 70 0.97 -3.04 -2.67
C ALA A 70 -0.37 -2.55 -2.10
N GLY A 71 -0.48 -2.53 -0.77
CA GLY A 71 -1.64 -2.03 -0.07
C GLY A 71 -1.83 -0.52 -0.26
N HIS A 72 -3.08 -0.06 -0.19
CA HIS A 72 -3.39 1.36 -0.20
C HIS A 72 -3.19 1.96 1.19
N GLY A 73 -2.77 3.23 1.26
CA GLY A 73 -2.82 3.98 2.50
C GLY A 73 -4.28 4.20 2.93
N GLY A 74 -4.52 4.17 4.24
CA GLY A 74 -5.82 4.46 4.81
C GLY A 74 -6.18 5.93 4.68
N ASP A 75 -7.48 6.22 4.63
CA ASP A 75 -7.97 7.60 4.63
C ASP A 75 -7.83 8.22 6.02
N GLY A 76 -7.66 9.54 6.08
CA GLY A 76 -7.72 10.31 7.32
C GLY A 76 -9.13 10.28 7.93
N GLY A 77 -9.19 10.41 9.24
CA GLY A 77 -10.43 10.43 10.04
C GLY A 77 -10.69 11.77 10.71
N SER A 78 -11.66 11.78 11.62
CA SER A 78 -11.91 12.91 12.54
C SER A 78 -10.87 12.93 13.66
N SER A 79 -10.90 13.95 14.53
CA SER A 79 -10.04 14.05 15.72
C SER A 79 -8.54 13.95 15.40
N ARG A 80 -8.14 14.48 14.24
CA ARG A 80 -6.76 14.46 13.70
C ARG A 80 -6.21 13.05 13.49
N SER A 81 -7.09 12.07 13.33
CA SER A 81 -6.70 10.68 13.08
C SER A 81 -6.10 10.54 11.68
N THR A 82 -4.79 10.32 11.60
CA THR A 82 -4.09 10.09 10.32
C THR A 82 -4.32 8.65 9.85
N GLY A 83 -4.54 8.47 8.56
CA GLY A 83 -4.72 7.16 7.95
C GLY A 83 -3.45 6.30 8.01
N ALA A 84 -3.63 4.98 8.07
CA ALA A 84 -2.51 4.04 8.16
C ALA A 84 -1.67 4.00 6.87
N ASP A 85 -0.37 3.80 7.00
CA ASP A 85 0.50 3.55 5.84
C ASP A 85 0.29 2.13 5.28
N GLY A 86 0.34 2.01 3.96
CA GLY A 86 0.14 0.77 3.20
C GLY A 86 1.41 0.02 2.83
#